data_AF-A0AAU6V8U5-F1
#
_entry.id   AF-A0AAU6V8U5-F1
#
_cell.length_a   1.000
_cell.length_b   1.000
_cell.length_c   1.000
_cell.angle_alpha   90.00
_cell.angle_beta   90.00
_cell.angle_gamma   90.00
#
_symmetry.space_group_name_H-M   'P 1'
#
loop_
_entity.id
_entity.type
_entity.pdbx_description
1 polymer ?
#
loop_
_entity_poly.entity_id
_entity_poly.type
_entity_poly.pdbx_seq_one_letter_code
_entity_poly.pdbx_strand_id
1 'polypeptide(L)' 'MSKANTLFIGLDVHKETTDVAWVSDKSAETVHYRGTIPTNLRSFDKLIKNQQGSCGEHK' A
#
# COMPACT_ATOMS: atom_id res chain seq x y z
N MET A 1 -17.99 -17.49 4.55
CA MET A 1 -16.80 -16.85 5.14
C MET A 1 -16.41 -15.69 4.25
N SER A 2 -16.35 -14.45 4.77
CA SER A 2 -15.76 -13.35 3.99
C SER A 2 -14.27 -13.67 3.81
N LYS A 3 -13.80 -13.70 2.55
CA LYS A 3 -12.36 -13.83 2.28
C LYS A 3 -11.69 -12.58 2.85
N ALA A 4 -10.81 -12.75 3.83
CA ALA A 4 -9.96 -11.67 4.31
C ALA A 4 -9.17 -11.12 3.11
N ASN A 5 -9.30 -9.82 2.84
CA ASN A 5 -8.46 -9.11 1.88
C ASN A 5 -7.29 -8.52 2.65
N THR A 6 -6.26 -9.32 2.90
CA THR A 6 -5.06 -8.84 3.58
C THR A 6 -4.17 -8.12 2.57
N LEU A 7 -3.72 -6.91 2.93
CA LEU A 7 -2.73 -6.14 2.17
C LEU A 7 -1.43 -6.14 2.98
N PHE A 8 -0.36 -6.64 2.39
CA PHE A 8 0.99 -6.57 2.96
C PHE A 8 1.70 -5.35 2.39
N ILE A 9 2.27 -4.50 3.26
CA ILE A 9 2.96 -3.27 2.87
C ILE A 9 4.41 -3.38 3.34
N GLY A 10 5.35 -3.31 2.41
CA GLY A 10 6.78 -3.16 2.67
C GLY A 10 7.15 -1.68 2.73
N LEU A 11 7.90 -1.30 3.76
CA LEU A 11 8.36 0.06 4.01
C LEU A 11 9.87 0.05 4.19
N ASP A 12 10.60 0.79 3.35
CA ASP A 12 12.02 1.05 3.52
C ASP A 12 12.22 2.51 3.94
N VAL A 13 12.47 2.70 5.24
CA VAL A 13 12.44 4.02 5.87
C VAL A 13 13.84 4.64 5.90
N HIS A 14 14.00 5.77 5.23
CA HIS A 14 15.15 6.66 5.32
C HIS A 14 14.80 7.91 6.17
N LYS A 15 15.75 8.85 6.33
CA LYS A 15 15.57 10.03 7.19
C LYS A 15 14.31 10.85 6.86
N GLU A 16 14.14 11.25 5.61
CA GLU A 16 13.07 12.16 5.18
C GLU A 16 12.07 11.49 4.23
N THR A 17 12.40 10.29 3.76
CA THR A 17 11.68 9.57 2.73
C THR A 17 11.52 8.09 3.08
N THR A 18 10.44 7.49 2.61
CA THR A 18 10.13 6.08 2.76
C THR A 18 9.73 5.50 1.42
N ASP A 19 10.41 4.46 0.97
CA ASP A 19 10.01 3.71 -0.22
C ASP A 19 8.94 2.70 0.15
N VAL A 20 7.92 2.60 -0.70
CA VAL A 20 6.73 1.81 -0.41
C VAL A 20 6.47 0.81 -1.54
N ALA A 21 6.24 -0.44 -1.14
CA ALA A 21 5.72 -1.50 -2.00
C ALA A 21 4.59 -2.24 -1.28
N TRP A 22 3.69 -2.86 -2.03
CA TRP A 22 2.64 -3.69 -1.44
C TRP A 22 2.32 -4.92 -2.27
N VAL A 23 1.70 -5.91 -1.63
CA VAL A 23 1.12 -7.10 -2.28
C VAL A 23 -0.22 -7.45 -1.63
N SER A 24 -1.19 -7.80 -2.46
CA SER A 24 -2.51 -8.27 -2.02
C SER A 24 -2.50 -9.79 -1.94
N ASP A 25 -3.07 -10.35 -0.87
CA ASP A 25 -3.18 -11.81 -0.64
C ASP A 25 -3.85 -12.55 -1.81
N LYS A 26 -4.77 -11.88 -2.53
CA LYS A 26 -5.45 -12.44 -3.71
C LYS A 26 -4.57 -12.54 -4.95
N SER A 27 -3.51 -11.73 -5.02
CA SER A 27 -2.68 -11.54 -6.20
C SER A 27 -1.21 -11.81 -5.86
N ALA A 28 -0.99 -12.86 -5.07
CA ALA A 28 0.24 -13.24 -4.37
C ALA A 28 1.53 -13.31 -5.21
N GLU A 29 1.47 -13.03 -6.51
CA GLU A 29 2.61 -13.04 -7.44
C GLU A 29 3.13 -11.65 -7.81
N THR A 30 2.34 -10.58 -7.65
CA THR A 30 2.77 -9.24 -8.15
C THR A 30 2.97 -8.27 -7.00
N VAL A 31 4.24 -7.98 -6.70
CA VAL A 31 4.62 -6.83 -5.86
C VAL A 31 4.41 -5.56 -6.66
N HIS A 32 3.63 -4.63 -6.13
CA HIS A 32 3.41 -3.31 -6.73
C HIS A 32 4.31 -2.29 -6.04
N TYR A 33 5.26 -1.75 -6.78
CA TYR A 33 6.08 -0.64 -6.31
C TYR A 33 5.30 0.68 -6.42
N ARG A 34 5.05 1.33 -5.29
CA ARG A 34 4.30 2.59 -5.23
C ARG A 34 5.20 3.80 -5.45
N GLY A 35 6.47 3.70 -5.06
CA GLY A 35 7.45 4.79 -5.06
C GLY A 35 7.67 5.40 -3.68
N THR A 36 8.44 6.47 -3.68
CA THR A 36 8.91 7.16 -2.48
C THR A 36 7.86 8.15 -1.95
N ILE A 37 7.60 8.11 -0.64
CA ILE A 37 6.78 9.09 0.08
C ILE A 37 7.62 9.82 1.14
N PRO A 38 7.28 11.06 1.53
CA PRO A 38 7.92 11.68 2.69
C PRO A 38 7.61 10.93 3.98
N THR A 39 8.60 10.79 4.86
CA THR A 39 8.48 10.11 6.16
C THR A 39 7.75 11.00 7.16
N ASN A 40 6.43 11.14 6.98
CA ASN A 40 5.55 11.83 7.91
C ASN A 40 4.15 11.22 7.92
N LEU A 41 3.44 11.44 9.03
CA LEU A 41 2.13 10.84 9.28
C LEU A 41 1.11 11.17 8.17
N ARG A 42 1.11 12.40 7.65
CA ARG A 42 0.19 12.83 6.59
C ARG A 42 0.39 12.03 5.30
N SER A 43 1.62 11.68 4.95
CA SER A 43 1.91 10.85 3.76
C SER A 43 1.37 9.43 3.93
N PHE A 44 1.53 8.86 5.12
CA PHE A 44 1.00 7.52 5.45
C PHE A 44 -0.54 7.51 5.48
N ASP A 45 -1.18 8.54 6.03
CA ASP A 45 -2.64 8.63 6.01
C ASP A 45 -3.19 8.67 4.58
N LYS A 46 -2.54 9.41 3.69
CA LYS A 46 -2.88 9.43 2.26
C LYS A 46 -2.67 8.07 1.60
N LEU A 47 -1.59 7.37 1.94
CA LEU A 47 -1.29 6.04 1.43
C LEU A 47 -2.45 5.07 1.75
N ILE A 48 -2.89 5.02 3.01
CA ILE A 48 -3.96 4.13 3.46
C ILE A 48 -5.30 4.48 2.80
N LYS A 49 -5.65 5.77 2.72
CA LYS A 49 -6.91 6.22 2.09
C LYS A 49 -7.00 5.87 0.61
N ASN A 50 -5.91 6.01 -0.13
CA ASN A 50 -5.88 5.68 -1.55
C ASN A 50 -6.05 4.18 -1.81
N GLN A 51 -5.66 3.32 -0.87
CA GLN A 51 -5.90 1.88 -0.96
C GLN A 51 -7.37 1.52 -0.70
N GLN A 52 -8.07 2.27 0.17
CA GLN A 52 -9.50 2.05 0.41
C GLN A 52 -10.37 2.41 -0.80
N GLY A 53 -9.98 3.43 -1.58
CA GLY A 53 -10.69 3.84 -2.81
C GLY A 53 -10.45 2.92 -4.02
N SER A 54 -9.28 2.29 -4.10
CA SER A 54 -8.92 1.40 -5.23
C SER A 54 -9.60 0.02 -5.18
N CYS A 55 -10.22 -0.37 -4.07
CA CYS A 55 -10.89 -1.67 -3.92
C CYS A 55 -12.31 -1.69 -4.53
N GLY A 56 -12.71 -0.64 -5.27
CA GLY A 56 -14.06 -0.48 -5.83
C GLY A 56 -14.15 -0.27 -7.35
N GLU A 57 -13.03 -0.22 -8.08
CA GLU A 57 -13.06 0.01 -9.55
C GLU A 57 -12.24 -1.03 -10.30
N HIS A 58 -12.78 -2.24 -10.42
CA HIS A 58 -12.60 -3.06 -11.61
C HIS A 58 -14.01 -3.38 -12.12
N LYS A 59 -14.41 -2.71 -13.20
CA LYS A 59 -15.55 -3.09 -14.04
C LYS A 59 -15.30 -4.45 -14.68
#